data_AF-A0A7W0EM90-F1
#
_entry.id   AF-A0A7W0EM90-F1
#
_cell.length_a   1.000
_cell.length_b   1.000
_cell.length_c   1.000
_cell.angle_alpha   90.00
_cell.angle_beta   90.00
_cell.angle_gamma   90.00
#
_symmetry.space_group_name_H-M   'P 1'
#
loop_
_entity.id
_entity.type
_entity.pdbx_description
1 polymer ?
#
loop_
_entity_poly.entity_id
_entity_poly.type
_entity_poly.pdbx_seq_one_letter_code
_entity_poly.pdbx_strand_id
1 'polypeptide(L)'
;MCRLAMKTAITPFSPYSVISAMEAMQEGYDGSGLGLLLRGVNFADYKYQAGDPILSGIAHTDSSLQRLNAFMEANGYALKYDHEFDVNPALVEAKDRYKYFLRVYRLPDTFKDFSQTQIDEQLMLTRLALRADGEQHGGDLTAFSFWPDVAMIKEVGWPLEVGQALGLNDNRITSRICMAQGRQNTNYGINLYACHPFFIQGIATMTNGENTAFVPIREYLSGMHYPGYMGYQSDSEVFAHILHFVVNQLKLPLQAYKHVITPLKTDELLHHPQGAFLKGLRDACRRLIIDGPNCVMGTLPDETTIMVMDTKKMRPATIGGKPGEWALASEICGVDAMIPDRDKSLDFQPMRENTVIVPPDRQEYTIWSQFDQFPQHQAA
;
A
#
# COMPACT_ATOMS: atom_id res chain seq x y z
N MET A 1 -5.47 -17.69 6.44
CA MET A 1 -4.72 -17.10 5.32
C MET A 1 -5.13 -15.63 5.20
N CYS A 2 -4.21 -14.67 5.13
CA CYS A 2 -4.57 -13.24 5.00
C CYS A 2 -5.65 -12.97 3.92
N ARG A 3 -6.43 -11.90 4.09
CA ARG A 3 -7.39 -11.43 3.09
C ARG A 3 -7.08 -10.00 2.69
N LEU A 4 -7.25 -9.72 1.40
CA LEU A 4 -7.08 -8.41 0.80
C LEU A 4 -8.43 -7.92 0.30
N ALA A 5 -8.73 -6.66 0.56
CA ALA A 5 -9.83 -5.93 -0.05
C ALA A 5 -9.34 -4.55 -0.49
N MET A 6 -9.62 -4.17 -1.73
CA MET A 6 -9.33 -2.85 -2.25
C MET A 6 -10.52 -2.34 -3.04
N LYS A 7 -10.89 -1.08 -2.81
CA LYS A 7 -11.88 -0.38 -3.61
C LYS A 7 -11.24 0.88 -4.19
N THR A 8 -11.55 1.17 -5.45
CA THR A 8 -11.13 2.40 -6.13
C THR A 8 -12.33 3.02 -6.84
N ALA A 9 -12.56 4.33 -6.65
CA ALA A 9 -13.73 5.03 -7.18
C ALA A 9 -13.43 6.49 -7.54
N ILE A 10 -14.22 7.05 -8.47
CA ILE A 10 -14.17 8.48 -8.81
C ILE A 10 -14.67 9.33 -7.65
N THR A 11 -15.83 8.95 -7.09
CA THR A 11 -16.42 9.61 -5.93
C THR A 11 -15.76 9.06 -4.66
N PRO A 12 -15.19 9.91 -3.79
CA PRO A 12 -14.66 9.47 -2.50
C PRO A 12 -15.72 8.75 -1.67
N PHE A 13 -15.32 7.69 -0.99
CA PHE A 13 -16.19 6.84 -0.17
C PHE A 13 -15.58 6.59 1.21
N SER A 14 -16.42 6.20 2.18
CA SER A 14 -15.94 5.84 3.51
C SER A 14 -15.10 4.55 3.47
N PRO A 15 -13.94 4.53 4.16
CA PRO A 15 -13.13 3.31 4.28
C PRO A 15 -13.91 2.15 4.93
N TYR A 16 -14.97 2.44 5.67
CA TYR A 16 -15.83 1.43 6.29
C TYR A 16 -16.43 0.45 5.28
N SER A 17 -16.68 0.89 4.03
CA SER A 17 -17.14 -0.01 2.97
C SER A 17 -16.15 -1.15 2.67
N VAL A 18 -14.85 -0.89 2.74
CA VAL A 18 -13.80 -1.90 2.55
C VAL A 18 -13.60 -2.72 3.82
N ILE A 19 -13.76 -2.11 5.00
CA ILE A 19 -13.75 -2.83 6.28
C ILE A 19 -14.91 -3.84 6.35
N SER A 20 -16.12 -3.47 5.92
CA SER A 20 -17.25 -4.40 5.84
C SER A 20 -16.98 -5.54 4.86
N ALA A 21 -16.24 -5.30 3.78
CA ALA A 21 -15.82 -6.34 2.86
C ALA A 21 -14.77 -7.29 3.47
N MET A 22 -13.89 -6.78 4.34
CA MET A 22 -13.01 -7.63 5.13
C MET A 22 -13.83 -8.58 6.01
N GLU A 23 -14.86 -8.08 6.68
CA GLU A 23 -15.76 -8.92 7.49
C GLU A 23 -16.45 -10.02 6.68
N ALA A 24 -16.90 -9.72 5.45
CA ALA A 24 -17.46 -10.74 4.57
C ALA A 24 -16.48 -11.89 4.25
N MET A 25 -15.18 -11.68 4.50
CA MET A 25 -14.10 -12.65 4.33
C MET A 25 -13.45 -13.06 5.68
N GLN A 26 -14.14 -12.86 6.81
CA GLN A 26 -13.57 -13.02 8.15
C GLN A 26 -12.97 -14.40 8.41
N GLU A 27 -13.57 -15.47 7.86
CA GLU A 27 -13.07 -16.85 7.98
C GLU A 27 -11.62 -17.03 7.46
N GLY A 28 -11.13 -16.07 6.66
CA GLY A 28 -9.76 -16.07 6.18
C GLY A 28 -8.71 -15.72 7.23
N TYR A 29 -8.99 -14.88 8.22
CA TYR A 29 -7.97 -14.27 9.09
C TYR A 29 -8.35 -14.34 10.58
N ASP A 30 -7.43 -13.95 11.49
CA ASP A 30 -7.53 -14.24 12.93
C ASP A 30 -7.61 -13.00 13.84
N GLY A 31 -7.76 -11.81 13.27
CA GLY A 31 -7.80 -10.56 14.03
C GLY A 31 -6.43 -10.07 14.49
N SER A 32 -5.33 -10.66 14.02
CA SER A 32 -3.96 -10.22 14.35
C SER A 32 -3.56 -8.85 13.78
N GLY A 33 -4.48 -8.15 13.13
CA GLY A 33 -4.34 -6.75 12.76
C GLY A 33 -5.14 -6.37 11.52
N LEU A 34 -5.59 -5.13 11.55
CA LEU A 34 -6.07 -4.38 10.40
C LEU A 34 -5.02 -3.35 10.02
N GLY A 35 -4.76 -3.22 8.74
CA GLY A 35 -4.21 -1.98 8.24
C GLY A 35 -4.90 -1.50 6.98
N LEU A 36 -4.97 -0.18 6.89
CA LEU A 36 -5.62 0.57 5.85
C LEU A 36 -4.62 1.49 5.16
N LEU A 37 -4.79 1.65 3.86
CA LEU A 37 -4.29 2.80 3.13
C LEU A 37 -5.45 3.51 2.47
N LEU A 38 -5.53 4.81 2.69
CA LEU A 38 -6.46 5.72 2.05
C LEU A 38 -5.66 6.60 1.08
N ARG A 39 -6.09 6.68 -0.19
CA ARG A 39 -5.52 7.58 -1.20
C ARG A 39 -6.59 8.47 -1.83
N GLY A 40 -6.23 9.70 -2.16
CA GLY A 40 -7.17 10.72 -2.64
C GLY A 40 -8.11 11.08 -1.49
N VAL A 41 -7.51 11.42 -0.35
CA VAL A 41 -8.19 11.61 0.93
C VAL A 41 -8.98 12.92 0.93
N ASN A 42 -10.17 12.89 1.50
CA ASN A 42 -10.98 14.06 1.77
C ASN A 42 -11.43 14.06 3.23
N PHE A 43 -11.32 15.23 3.87
CA PHE A 43 -11.76 15.48 5.25
C PHE A 43 -13.05 16.29 5.25
N ALA A 44 -14.02 15.93 6.08
CA ALA A 44 -15.32 16.62 6.11
C ALA A 44 -15.24 18.06 6.68
N ASP A 45 -14.30 18.28 7.59
CA ASP A 45 -14.10 19.50 8.38
C ASP A 45 -12.88 20.33 7.92
N TYR A 46 -12.12 19.84 6.93
CA TYR A 46 -10.94 20.53 6.42
C TYR A 46 -10.83 20.46 4.89
N LYS A 47 -10.66 21.62 4.26
CA LYS A 47 -10.41 21.71 2.83
C LYS A 47 -8.94 21.41 2.52
N TYR A 48 -8.66 20.12 2.33
CA TYR A 48 -7.34 19.64 1.96
C TYR A 48 -6.80 20.31 0.68
N GLN A 49 -5.52 20.64 0.69
CA GLN A 49 -4.81 21.20 -0.46
C GLN A 49 -3.91 20.12 -1.06
N ALA A 50 -4.10 19.83 -2.34
CA ALA A 50 -3.27 18.88 -3.05
C ALA A 50 -1.79 19.27 -2.92
N GLY A 51 -0.94 18.28 -2.60
CA GLY A 51 0.50 18.47 -2.40
C GLY A 51 0.93 18.73 -0.95
N ASP A 52 0.04 19.09 -0.03
CA ASP A 52 0.40 19.14 1.40
C ASP A 52 0.58 17.71 1.95
N PRO A 53 1.76 17.31 2.44
CA PRO A 53 1.94 15.95 2.93
C PRO A 53 1.12 15.67 4.19
N ILE A 54 0.55 14.46 4.23
CA ILE A 54 -0.18 13.93 5.37
C ILE A 54 0.76 12.98 6.12
N LEU A 55 1.02 13.27 7.38
CA LEU A 55 1.70 12.36 8.30
C LEU A 55 0.65 11.52 9.02
N SER A 56 0.75 10.20 8.89
CA SER A 56 -0.13 9.25 9.55
C SER A 56 0.63 8.38 10.54
N GLY A 57 0.14 8.26 11.77
CA GLY A 57 0.84 7.53 12.81
C GLY A 57 0.13 7.49 14.16
N ILE A 58 0.86 6.99 15.15
CA ILE A 58 0.43 6.86 16.54
C ILE A 58 1.53 7.43 17.44
N ALA A 59 1.16 8.37 18.29
CA ALA A 59 1.95 8.75 19.45
C ALA A 59 1.47 7.87 20.61
N HIS A 60 2.38 7.14 21.24
CA HIS A 60 2.06 6.21 22.33
C HIS A 60 2.08 6.93 23.70
N THR A 61 2.68 8.12 23.75
CA THR A 61 2.78 8.98 24.94
C THR A 61 2.64 10.45 24.56
N ASP A 62 2.28 11.31 25.53
CA ASP A 62 2.30 12.77 25.32
C ASP A 62 3.70 13.28 24.97
N SER A 63 4.76 12.73 25.60
CA SER A 63 6.14 13.12 25.30
C SER A 63 6.54 12.81 23.86
N SER A 64 6.12 11.67 23.31
CA SER A 64 6.36 11.33 21.89
C SER A 64 5.65 12.31 20.94
N LEU A 65 4.45 12.77 21.30
CA LEU A 65 3.71 13.77 20.51
C LEU A 65 4.42 15.13 20.54
N GLN A 66 4.94 15.54 21.70
CA GLN A 66 5.71 16.78 21.84
C GLN A 66 7.02 16.72 21.04
N ARG A 67 7.75 15.59 21.08
CA ARG A 67 8.97 15.40 20.27
C ARG A 67 8.66 15.44 18.78
N LEU A 68 7.60 14.78 18.33
CA LEU A 68 7.13 14.87 16.94
C LEU A 68 6.87 16.33 16.54
N ASN A 69 6.15 17.10 17.36
CA ASN A 69 5.87 18.51 17.07
C ASN A 69 7.16 19.32 16.93
N ALA A 70 8.07 19.21 17.90
CA ALA A 70 9.34 19.91 17.88
C ALA A 70 10.21 19.52 16.67
N PHE A 71 10.23 18.24 16.30
CA PHE A 71 10.94 17.77 15.11
C PHE A 71 10.38 18.38 13.83
N MET A 72 9.05 18.35 13.66
CA MET A 72 8.41 18.89 12.44
C MET A 72 8.64 20.40 12.32
N GLU A 73 8.49 21.14 13.42
CA GLU A 73 8.76 22.59 13.48
C GLU A 73 10.22 22.91 13.17
N ALA A 74 11.17 22.20 13.79
CA ALA A 74 12.60 22.41 13.56
C ALA A 74 13.03 22.13 12.11
N ASN A 75 12.31 21.26 11.40
CA ASN A 75 12.51 20.98 9.98
C ASN A 75 11.68 21.88 9.05
N GLY A 76 11.00 22.91 9.60
CA GLY A 76 10.27 23.93 8.83
C GLY A 76 8.89 23.52 8.34
N TYR A 77 8.36 22.36 8.76
CA TYR A 77 6.99 21.95 8.46
C TYR A 77 6.01 22.71 9.35
N ALA A 78 4.99 23.32 8.75
CA ALA A 78 3.93 24.00 9.51
C ALA A 78 2.65 23.16 9.53
N LEU A 79 2.18 22.78 10.72
CA LEU A 79 0.93 22.04 10.88
C LEU A 79 -0.26 22.90 10.40
N LYS A 80 -1.05 22.38 9.46
CA LYS A 80 -2.27 23.04 8.95
C LYS A 80 -3.55 22.42 9.49
N TYR A 81 -3.53 21.10 9.72
CA TYR A 81 -4.68 20.34 10.19
C TYR A 81 -4.23 19.08 10.93
N ASP A 82 -4.97 18.70 11.96
CA ASP A 82 -4.75 17.51 12.78
C ASP A 82 -6.10 16.82 12.95
N HIS A 83 -6.31 15.73 12.23
CA HIS A 83 -7.57 15.00 12.29
C HIS A 83 -7.74 14.35 13.67
N GLU A 84 -8.85 14.67 14.33
CA GLU A 84 -9.22 14.09 15.60
C GLU A 84 -10.11 12.86 15.41
N PHE A 85 -9.56 11.67 15.61
CA PHE A 85 -10.35 10.44 15.65
C PHE A 85 -11.29 10.45 16.85
N ASP A 86 -12.54 10.02 16.65
CA ASP A 86 -13.51 9.83 17.75
C ASP A 86 -13.28 8.44 18.35
N VAL A 87 -12.16 8.32 19.06
CA VAL A 87 -11.67 7.02 19.52
C VAL A 87 -12.56 6.52 20.65
N ASN A 88 -13.07 5.29 20.51
CA ASN A 88 -13.66 4.54 21.61
C ASN A 88 -12.59 3.62 22.23
N PRO A 89 -11.99 4.00 23.38
CA PRO A 89 -10.86 3.26 23.95
C PRO A 89 -11.27 1.86 24.45
N ALA A 90 -12.56 1.61 24.69
CA ALA A 90 -13.05 0.31 25.13
C ALA A 90 -12.95 -0.78 24.05
N LEU A 91 -12.80 -0.38 22.78
CA LEU A 91 -12.66 -1.27 21.63
C LEU A 91 -11.20 -1.41 21.15
N VAL A 92 -10.26 -0.69 21.77
CA VAL A 92 -8.83 -0.77 21.46
C VAL A 92 -8.17 -1.71 22.46
N GLU A 93 -7.60 -2.82 21.99
CA GLU A 93 -6.90 -3.78 22.86
C GLU A 93 -5.65 -3.18 23.50
N ALA A 94 -4.93 -2.34 22.73
CA ALA A 94 -3.72 -1.70 23.16
C ALA A 94 -3.97 -0.59 24.20
N LYS A 95 -3.18 -0.59 25.28
CA LYS A 95 -3.31 0.36 26.41
C LYS A 95 -2.39 1.57 26.30
N ASP A 96 -1.48 1.55 25.32
CA ASP A 96 -0.41 2.53 25.09
C ASP A 96 -0.71 3.43 23.88
N ARG A 97 -1.99 3.68 23.59
CA ARG A 97 -2.42 4.55 22.48
C ARG A 97 -2.80 5.92 23.02
N TYR A 98 -1.83 6.82 23.07
CA TYR A 98 -2.09 8.20 23.50
C TYR A 98 -2.86 8.99 22.43
N LYS A 99 -2.40 8.95 21.17
CA LYS A 99 -3.06 9.64 20.06
C LYS A 99 -2.80 8.97 18.72
N TYR A 100 -3.87 8.59 18.02
CA TYR A 100 -3.85 8.37 16.57
C TYR A 100 -3.92 9.73 15.86
N PHE A 101 -3.14 9.92 14.80
CA PHE A 101 -3.12 11.19 14.10
C PHE A 101 -3.05 11.03 12.58
N LEU A 102 -3.78 11.90 11.88
CA LEU A 102 -3.54 12.26 10.48
C LEU A 102 -3.30 13.77 10.43
N ARG A 103 -2.06 14.17 10.21
CA ARG A 103 -1.63 15.56 10.29
C ARG A 103 -1.19 16.08 8.94
N VAL A 104 -1.83 17.15 8.49
CA VAL A 104 -1.50 17.82 7.23
C VAL A 104 -0.50 18.93 7.51
N TYR A 105 0.62 18.91 6.79
CA TYR A 105 1.66 19.92 6.93
C TYR A 105 1.83 20.74 5.65
N ARG A 106 2.14 22.02 5.80
CA ARG A 106 2.76 22.83 4.75
C ARG A 106 4.21 22.35 4.57
N LEU A 107 4.65 22.22 3.33
CA LEU A 107 6.08 22.03 3.04
C LEU A 107 6.91 23.25 3.50
N PRO A 108 8.17 23.05 3.90
CA PRO A 108 9.08 24.14 4.25
C PRO A 108 9.28 25.11 3.08
N ASP A 109 9.47 26.40 3.38
CA ASP A 109 9.71 27.41 2.34
C ASP A 109 11.00 27.15 1.54
N THR A 110 11.96 26.41 2.12
CA THR A 110 13.19 25.96 1.45
C THR A 110 12.95 24.97 0.32
N PHE A 111 11.78 24.31 0.27
CA PHE A 111 11.46 23.32 -0.77
C PHE A 111 10.91 23.97 -2.04
N LYS A 112 10.68 25.28 -2.05
CA LYS A 112 10.12 25.99 -3.23
C LYS A 112 10.97 25.82 -4.49
N ASP A 113 12.29 25.70 -4.32
CA ASP A 113 13.24 25.54 -5.43
C ASP A 113 13.60 24.07 -5.69
N PHE A 114 12.99 23.11 -4.97
CA PHE A 114 13.26 21.69 -5.15
C PHE A 114 12.47 21.13 -6.33
N SER A 115 13.09 20.22 -7.07
CA SER A 115 12.37 19.34 -8.00
C SER A 115 11.46 18.39 -7.23
N GLN A 116 10.45 17.83 -7.92
CA GLN A 116 9.56 16.85 -7.30
C GLN A 116 10.32 15.66 -6.71
N THR A 117 11.35 15.14 -7.41
CA THR A 117 12.17 14.03 -6.90
C THR A 117 12.91 14.39 -5.61
N GLN A 118 13.38 15.62 -5.46
CA GLN A 118 14.01 16.08 -4.21
C GLN A 118 12.97 16.19 -3.09
N ILE A 119 11.77 16.70 -3.37
CA ILE A 119 10.67 16.73 -2.40
C ILE A 119 10.32 15.31 -1.95
N ASP A 120 10.12 14.39 -2.89
CA ASP A 120 9.81 12.99 -2.64
C ASP A 120 10.87 12.30 -1.75
N GLU A 121 12.15 12.60 -2.00
CA GLU A 121 13.26 12.11 -1.18
C GLU A 121 13.22 12.69 0.23
N GLN A 122 13.00 14.01 0.38
CA GLN A 122 12.90 14.63 1.70
C GLN A 122 11.72 14.12 2.52
N LEU A 123 10.56 13.89 1.90
CA LEU A 123 9.40 13.32 2.58
C LEU A 123 9.69 11.91 3.09
N MET A 124 10.34 11.08 2.26
CA MET A 124 10.80 9.74 2.67
C MET A 124 11.77 9.84 3.85
N LEU A 125 12.82 10.66 3.75
CA LEU A 125 13.84 10.81 4.79
C LEU A 125 13.23 11.35 6.10
N THR A 126 12.30 12.29 6.02
CA THR A 126 11.55 12.81 7.17
C THR A 126 10.80 11.70 7.89
N ARG A 127 10.06 10.85 7.16
CA ARG A 127 9.36 9.70 7.76
C ARG A 127 10.32 8.70 8.39
N LEU A 128 11.46 8.42 7.74
CA LEU A 128 12.47 7.50 8.28
C LEU A 128 13.10 8.05 9.56
N ALA A 129 13.36 9.36 9.63
CA ALA A 129 13.86 10.01 10.83
C ALA A 129 12.86 9.91 12.00
N LEU A 130 11.57 10.13 11.74
CA LEU A 130 10.52 9.96 12.75
C LEU A 130 10.39 8.51 13.23
N ARG A 131 10.50 7.54 12.33
CA ARG A 131 10.56 6.13 12.70
C ARG A 131 11.77 5.84 13.60
N ALA A 132 12.95 6.33 13.23
CA ALA A 132 14.17 6.16 14.00
C ALA A 132 14.08 6.81 15.40
N ASP A 133 13.46 8.00 15.51
CA ASP A 133 13.19 8.63 16.81
C ASP A 133 12.34 7.71 17.70
N GLY A 134 11.24 7.18 17.17
CA GLY A 134 10.40 6.24 17.91
C GLY A 134 11.16 5.00 18.35
N GLU A 135 11.94 4.38 17.46
CA GLU A 135 12.75 3.20 17.78
C GLU A 135 13.80 3.48 18.87
N GLN A 136 14.44 4.66 18.85
CA GLN A 136 15.41 5.09 19.87
C GLN A 136 14.78 5.37 21.23
N HIS A 137 13.48 5.68 21.26
CA HIS A 137 12.70 5.97 22.46
C HIS A 137 11.76 4.81 22.85
N GLY A 138 12.15 3.56 22.53
CA GLY A 138 11.44 2.36 22.99
C GLY A 138 10.14 2.06 22.24
N GLY A 139 9.98 2.62 21.04
CA GLY A 139 8.79 2.43 20.20
C GLY A 139 7.61 3.33 20.59
N ASP A 140 7.85 4.47 21.26
CA ASP A 140 6.79 5.37 21.72
C ASP A 140 6.20 6.27 20.61
N LEU A 141 6.77 6.25 19.41
CA LEU A 141 6.25 6.91 18.21
C LEU A 141 6.25 5.94 17.02
N THR A 142 5.10 5.82 16.37
CA THR A 142 4.95 5.03 15.15
C THR A 142 4.56 5.93 13.97
N ALA A 143 5.39 5.99 12.93
CA ALA A 143 5.17 6.80 11.73
C ALA A 143 4.95 5.89 10.50
N PHE A 144 3.70 5.77 10.05
CA PHE A 144 3.33 4.85 8.96
C PHE A 144 3.67 5.43 7.59
N SER A 145 3.24 6.66 7.31
CA SER A 145 3.48 7.34 6.04
C SER A 145 3.59 8.84 6.23
N PHE A 146 4.33 9.50 5.34
CA PHE A 146 4.37 10.95 5.22
C PHE A 146 4.38 11.31 3.73
N TRP A 147 3.21 11.63 3.18
CA TRP A 147 3.05 11.82 1.75
C TRP A 147 1.77 12.58 1.40
N PRO A 148 1.72 13.35 0.29
CA PRO A 148 0.47 13.97 -0.16
C PRO A 148 -0.60 12.93 -0.47
N ASP A 149 -1.86 13.26 -0.20
CA ASP A 149 -3.03 12.45 -0.54
C ASP A 149 -3.06 11.02 0.02
N VAL A 150 -2.16 10.65 0.95
CA VAL A 150 -2.07 9.28 1.50
C VAL A 150 -2.18 9.32 3.02
N ALA A 151 -3.09 8.50 3.56
CA ALA A 151 -3.18 8.23 4.99
C ALA A 151 -3.10 6.73 5.23
N MET A 152 -2.32 6.31 6.23
CA MET A 152 -2.26 4.93 6.67
C MET A 152 -2.74 4.81 8.11
N ILE A 153 -3.63 3.84 8.36
CA ILE A 153 -4.20 3.57 9.68
C ILE A 153 -3.95 2.10 9.96
N LYS A 154 -3.28 1.76 11.06
CA LYS A 154 -2.97 0.38 11.42
C LYS A 154 -3.22 0.16 12.91
N GLU A 155 -3.87 -0.94 13.23
CA GLU A 155 -4.09 -1.36 14.61
C GLU A 155 -4.23 -2.88 14.71
N VAL A 156 -3.95 -3.42 15.89
CA VAL A 156 -4.24 -4.82 16.24
C VAL A 156 -5.73 -4.98 16.51
N GLY A 157 -6.32 -6.07 16.01
CA GLY A 157 -7.71 -6.40 16.25
C GLY A 157 -8.48 -6.74 14.97
N TRP A 158 -9.76 -7.04 15.15
CA TRP A 158 -10.67 -7.37 14.06
C TRP A 158 -11.01 -6.12 13.25
N PRO A 159 -11.14 -6.21 11.91
CA PRO A 159 -11.38 -5.05 11.06
C PRO A 159 -12.58 -4.20 11.48
N LEU A 160 -13.74 -4.80 11.75
CA LEU A 160 -14.92 -4.06 12.19
C LEU A 160 -14.74 -3.39 13.55
N GLU A 161 -14.11 -4.07 14.50
CA GLU A 161 -13.84 -3.54 15.84
C GLU A 161 -12.90 -2.33 15.74
N VAL A 162 -11.79 -2.44 15.01
CA VAL A 162 -10.86 -1.32 14.76
C VAL A 162 -11.58 -0.17 14.04
N GLY A 163 -12.41 -0.49 13.03
CA GLY A 163 -13.20 0.51 12.31
C GLY A 163 -14.16 1.28 13.21
N GLN A 164 -14.81 0.60 14.15
CA GLN A 164 -15.69 1.22 15.15
C GLN A 164 -14.88 1.97 16.23
N ALA A 165 -13.77 1.39 16.69
CA ALA A 165 -12.90 1.97 17.70
C ALA A 165 -12.33 3.31 17.27
N LEU A 166 -12.09 3.52 15.97
CA LEU A 166 -11.54 4.76 15.41
C LEU A 166 -12.61 5.64 14.75
N GLY A 167 -13.90 5.28 14.83
CA GLY A 167 -14.99 6.07 14.24
C GLY A 167 -14.97 6.14 12.70
N LEU A 168 -14.45 5.14 12.00
CA LEU A 168 -14.25 5.19 10.54
C LEU A 168 -15.54 5.10 9.70
N ASN A 169 -16.70 4.94 10.35
CA ASN A 169 -18.02 4.84 9.74
C ASN A 169 -18.77 6.19 9.64
N ASP A 170 -18.23 7.27 10.18
CA ASP A 170 -18.91 8.58 10.28
C ASP A 170 -18.74 9.50 9.05
N ASN A 171 -17.96 9.06 8.04
CA ASN A 171 -17.60 9.81 6.82
C ASN A 171 -16.79 11.09 7.05
N ARG A 172 -16.17 11.30 8.22
CA ARG A 172 -15.25 12.43 8.43
C ARG A 172 -13.97 12.31 7.61
N ILE A 173 -13.58 11.08 7.29
CA ILE A 173 -12.54 10.78 6.31
C ILE A 173 -13.13 9.90 5.22
N THR A 174 -12.94 10.33 3.97
CA THR A 174 -13.28 9.56 2.78
C THR A 174 -12.07 9.48 1.86
N SER A 175 -12.07 8.54 0.92
CA SER A 175 -10.96 8.35 0.00
C SER A 175 -11.43 7.82 -1.35
N ARG A 176 -10.62 8.04 -2.39
CA ARG A 176 -10.86 7.48 -3.73
C ARG A 176 -10.28 6.09 -3.89
N ILE A 177 -9.31 5.71 -3.07
CA ILE A 177 -8.82 4.34 -2.95
C ILE A 177 -8.71 4.00 -1.48
N CYS A 178 -9.25 2.84 -1.11
CA CYS A 178 -9.03 2.25 0.20
C CYS A 178 -8.51 0.82 0.00
N MET A 179 -7.36 0.53 0.59
CA MET A 179 -6.78 -0.81 0.70
C MET A 179 -6.96 -1.30 2.13
N ALA A 180 -7.41 -2.53 2.32
CA ALA A 180 -7.49 -3.17 3.61
C ALA A 180 -6.89 -4.58 3.56
N GLN A 181 -6.17 -4.92 4.62
CA GLN A 181 -5.67 -6.28 4.82
C GLN A 181 -5.98 -6.73 6.24
N GLY A 182 -6.50 -7.96 6.32
CA GLY A 182 -6.67 -8.70 7.56
C GLY A 182 -5.57 -9.74 7.63
N ARG A 183 -4.72 -9.67 8.66
CA ARG A 183 -3.58 -10.56 8.83
C ARG A 183 -3.98 -11.85 9.55
N GLN A 184 -3.28 -12.93 9.22
CA GLN A 184 -3.13 -14.10 10.10
C GLN A 184 -1.69 -14.12 10.59
N ASN A 185 -1.46 -14.11 11.91
CA ASN A 185 -0.10 -14.03 12.48
C ASN A 185 0.27 -15.35 13.17
N THR A 186 1.54 -15.73 13.07
CA THR A 186 2.10 -16.93 13.73
C THR A 186 2.92 -16.60 14.98
N ASN A 187 3.08 -15.31 15.33
CA ASN A 187 3.93 -14.83 16.43
C ASN A 187 3.13 -14.12 17.54
N TYR A 188 3.58 -14.24 18.79
CA TYR A 188 2.91 -13.70 19.99
C TYR A 188 2.92 -12.16 20.14
N GLY A 189 3.82 -11.45 19.46
CA GLY A 189 3.88 -9.98 19.49
C GLY A 189 3.62 -9.39 18.10
N ILE A 190 2.64 -8.48 17.98
CA ILE A 190 2.32 -7.81 16.71
C ILE A 190 3.05 -6.48 16.65
N ASN A 191 4.01 -6.37 15.73
CA ASN A 191 4.62 -5.11 15.36
C ASN A 191 3.73 -4.43 14.30
N LEU A 192 3.24 -3.21 14.57
CA LEU A 192 2.39 -2.46 13.63
C LEU A 192 3.10 -2.15 12.29
N TYR A 193 4.43 -2.05 12.28
CA TYR A 193 5.18 -1.93 11.03
C TYR A 193 5.12 -3.20 10.17
N ALA A 194 4.83 -4.37 10.75
CA ALA A 194 4.65 -5.62 10.01
C ALA A 194 3.23 -5.76 9.42
N CYS A 195 2.28 -4.90 9.79
CA CYS A 195 0.93 -4.91 9.24
C CYS A 195 0.94 -4.27 7.85
N HIS A 196 0.20 -4.85 6.91
CA HIS A 196 -0.04 -4.29 5.59
C HIS A 196 -0.95 -3.04 5.66
N PRO A 197 -1.11 -2.29 4.56
CA PRO A 197 -0.24 -2.24 3.39
C PRO A 197 1.18 -1.75 3.72
N PHE A 198 2.14 -1.99 2.83
CA PHE A 198 3.48 -1.41 2.87
C PHE A 198 3.55 -0.20 1.94
N PHE A 199 4.40 0.77 2.26
CA PHE A 199 4.44 2.07 1.59
C PHE A 199 5.87 2.59 1.40
N ILE A 200 6.16 3.12 0.22
CA ILE A 200 7.40 3.85 -0.10
C ILE A 200 7.13 4.88 -1.21
N GLN A 201 7.43 6.15 -0.95
CA GLN A 201 7.32 7.26 -1.93
C GLN A 201 6.06 7.22 -2.80
N GLY A 202 4.90 7.15 -2.17
CA GLY A 202 3.62 7.17 -2.87
C GLY A 202 3.24 5.84 -3.52
N ILE A 203 4.07 4.80 -3.48
CA ILE A 203 3.73 3.44 -3.90
C ILE A 203 3.33 2.64 -2.67
N ALA A 204 2.28 1.83 -2.81
CA ALA A 204 1.89 0.91 -1.76
C ALA A 204 1.46 -0.45 -2.30
N THR A 205 1.74 -1.50 -1.52
CA THR A 205 1.29 -2.86 -1.84
C THR A 205 0.83 -3.61 -0.60
N MET A 206 -0.05 -4.58 -0.79
CA MET A 206 -0.40 -5.58 0.21
C MET A 206 -0.45 -6.96 -0.42
N THR A 207 -0.12 -7.99 0.37
CA THR A 207 0.02 -9.35 -0.14
C THR A 207 -0.76 -10.34 0.71
N ASN A 208 -1.49 -11.24 0.04
CA ASN A 208 -1.98 -12.48 0.62
C ASN A 208 -1.05 -13.57 0.11
N GLY A 209 -0.17 -14.06 0.99
CA GLY A 209 0.86 -14.96 0.55
C GLY A 209 1.95 -15.20 1.57
N GLU A 210 2.97 -15.92 1.09
CA GLU A 210 4.24 -16.14 1.77
C GLU A 210 5.33 -16.20 0.70
N ASN A 211 6.28 -15.28 0.75
CA ASN A 211 7.36 -15.18 -0.22
C ASN A 211 8.59 -15.95 0.26
N THR A 212 8.78 -17.17 -0.24
CA THR A 212 9.90 -18.03 0.15
C THR A 212 11.26 -17.52 -0.36
N ALA A 213 11.26 -16.62 -1.34
CA ALA A 213 12.46 -15.95 -1.86
C ALA A 213 12.80 -14.63 -1.13
N PHE A 214 12.22 -14.37 0.05
CA PHE A 214 12.40 -13.11 0.77
C PHE A 214 13.85 -12.71 1.05
N VAL A 215 14.66 -13.62 1.61
CA VAL A 215 16.04 -13.32 2.05
C VAL A 215 16.91 -12.76 0.92
N PRO A 216 17.04 -13.42 -0.25
CA PRO A 216 17.86 -12.88 -1.35
C PRO A 216 17.33 -11.57 -1.91
N ILE A 217 16.01 -11.37 -1.96
CA ILE A 217 15.38 -10.12 -2.42
C ILE A 217 15.74 -8.98 -1.46
N ARG A 218 15.54 -9.19 -0.17
CA ARG A 218 15.87 -8.23 0.90
C ARG A 218 17.34 -7.82 0.83
N GLU A 219 18.24 -8.78 0.75
CA GLU A 219 19.69 -8.51 0.68
C GLU A 219 20.07 -7.73 -0.57
N TYR A 220 19.47 -8.03 -1.72
CA TYR A 220 19.70 -7.27 -2.94
C TYR A 220 19.20 -5.83 -2.80
N LEU A 221 17.95 -5.63 -2.36
CA LEU A 221 17.37 -4.29 -2.21
C LEU A 221 18.12 -3.45 -1.16
N SER A 222 18.43 -4.01 0.00
CA SER A 222 19.21 -3.30 1.02
C SER A 222 20.65 -3.01 0.56
N GLY A 223 21.23 -3.87 -0.28
CA GLY A 223 22.53 -3.65 -0.91
C GLY A 223 22.56 -2.53 -1.95
N MET A 224 21.40 -2.03 -2.41
CA MET A 224 21.34 -0.85 -3.30
C MET A 224 21.61 0.47 -2.56
N HIS A 225 21.67 0.45 -1.23
CA HIS A 225 21.89 1.64 -0.39
C HIS A 225 20.88 2.77 -0.61
N TYR A 226 19.68 2.45 -1.11
CA TYR A 226 18.57 3.39 -1.14
C TYR A 226 17.96 3.50 0.27
N PRO A 227 17.86 4.69 0.89
CA PRO A 227 17.44 4.81 2.30
C PRO A 227 16.08 4.17 2.60
N GLY A 228 15.14 4.19 1.66
CA GLY A 228 13.82 3.59 1.81
C GLY A 228 13.78 2.07 1.82
N TYR A 229 14.83 1.37 1.36
CA TYR A 229 14.87 -0.11 1.29
C TYR A 229 15.34 -0.74 2.62
N MET A 230 14.61 -0.44 3.68
CA MET A 230 14.89 -0.89 5.04
C MET A 230 13.63 -1.39 5.74
N GLY A 231 13.78 -1.82 7.00
CA GLY A 231 12.63 -1.93 7.90
C GLY A 231 11.78 -3.18 7.74
N TYR A 232 12.23 -4.17 6.97
CA TYR A 232 11.56 -5.44 6.68
C TYR A 232 11.15 -6.21 7.94
N GLN A 233 9.90 -6.01 8.39
CA GLN A 233 9.27 -6.78 9.46
C GLN A 233 8.32 -7.87 8.93
N SER A 234 8.14 -7.90 7.60
CA SER A 234 7.38 -8.90 6.86
C SER A 234 8.08 -9.20 5.54
N ASP A 235 7.97 -10.45 5.11
CA ASP A 235 8.38 -10.89 3.78
C ASP A 235 7.70 -10.12 2.63
N SER A 236 6.53 -9.55 2.90
CA SER A 236 5.68 -8.89 1.92
C SER A 236 6.05 -7.42 1.68
N GLU A 237 6.90 -6.82 2.52
CA GLU A 237 7.37 -5.44 2.32
C GLU A 237 8.24 -5.31 1.06
N VAL A 238 8.88 -6.40 0.63
CA VAL A 238 9.66 -6.42 -0.62
C VAL A 238 8.81 -6.13 -1.85
N PHE A 239 7.50 -6.40 -1.85
CA PHE A 239 6.66 -6.17 -3.03
C PHE A 239 6.54 -4.68 -3.36
N ALA A 240 6.39 -3.83 -2.35
CA ALA A 240 6.35 -2.37 -2.51
C ALA A 240 7.72 -1.86 -2.98
N HIS A 241 8.80 -2.40 -2.42
CA HIS A 241 10.17 -1.99 -2.76
C HIS A 241 10.59 -2.45 -4.16
N ILE A 242 10.19 -3.64 -4.61
CA ILE A 242 10.41 -4.10 -5.98
C ILE A 242 9.63 -3.21 -6.95
N LEU A 243 8.36 -2.90 -6.66
CA LEU A 243 7.55 -2.03 -7.52
C LEU A 243 8.21 -0.65 -7.64
N HIS A 244 8.57 -0.05 -6.51
CA HIS A 244 9.33 1.20 -6.47
C HIS A 244 10.67 1.11 -7.21
N PHE A 245 11.43 0.03 -7.04
CA PHE A 245 12.68 -0.16 -7.77
C PHE A 245 12.47 -0.16 -9.29
N VAL A 246 11.46 -0.90 -9.77
CA VAL A 246 11.13 -0.99 -11.19
C VAL A 246 10.73 0.37 -11.76
N VAL A 247 9.78 1.07 -11.14
CA VAL A 247 9.25 2.31 -11.71
C VAL A 247 10.09 3.55 -11.39
N ASN A 248 10.68 3.64 -10.19
CA ASN A 248 11.39 4.85 -9.76
C ASN A 248 12.90 4.76 -10.00
N GLN A 249 13.51 3.59 -9.87
CA GLN A 249 14.97 3.45 -10.00
C GLN A 249 15.38 3.00 -11.41
N LEU A 250 14.72 1.96 -11.94
CA LEU A 250 14.97 1.49 -13.30
C LEU A 250 14.23 2.31 -14.38
N LYS A 251 13.24 3.13 -13.97
CA LYS A 251 12.40 3.93 -14.88
C LYS A 251 11.73 3.08 -15.96
N LEU A 252 11.39 1.84 -15.61
CA LEU A 252 10.69 0.92 -16.50
C LEU A 252 9.17 1.11 -16.36
N PRO A 253 8.40 0.81 -17.42
CA PRO A 253 6.95 0.91 -17.37
C PRO A 253 6.38 -0.11 -16.39
N LEU A 254 5.17 0.14 -15.88
CA LEU A 254 4.51 -0.65 -14.84
C LEU A 254 4.44 -2.16 -15.18
N GLN A 255 4.24 -2.49 -16.45
CA GLN A 255 4.20 -3.86 -16.97
C GLN A 255 5.49 -4.64 -16.68
N ALA A 256 6.63 -3.95 -16.52
CA ALA A 256 7.91 -4.57 -16.20
C ALA A 256 7.89 -5.23 -14.83
N TYR A 257 7.08 -4.71 -13.90
CA TYR A 257 6.94 -5.24 -12.56
C TYR A 257 6.63 -6.74 -12.60
N LYS A 258 5.67 -7.13 -13.45
CA LYS A 258 5.25 -8.53 -13.60
C LYS A 258 6.34 -9.42 -14.16
N HIS A 259 7.11 -8.95 -15.15
CA HIS A 259 8.28 -9.66 -15.66
C HIS A 259 9.44 -9.75 -14.67
N VAL A 260 9.57 -8.78 -13.76
CA VAL A 260 10.61 -8.78 -12.73
C VAL A 260 10.27 -9.77 -11.61
N ILE A 261 9.05 -9.73 -11.07
CA ILE A 261 8.67 -10.62 -9.96
C ILE A 261 8.45 -12.06 -10.41
N THR A 262 7.85 -12.28 -11.58
CA THR A 262 7.53 -13.62 -12.12
C THR A 262 7.86 -13.68 -13.60
N PRO A 263 9.15 -13.77 -13.99
CA PRO A 263 9.55 -13.80 -15.39
C PRO A 263 9.02 -15.04 -16.10
N LEU A 264 8.78 -14.91 -17.40
CA LEU A 264 8.46 -16.03 -18.29
C LEU A 264 9.60 -17.08 -18.29
N LYS A 265 9.23 -18.35 -18.44
CA LYS A 265 10.17 -19.47 -18.58
C LYS A 265 10.97 -19.33 -19.87
N THR A 266 12.13 -19.99 -19.92
CA THR A 266 13.01 -19.95 -21.10
C THR A 266 12.29 -20.32 -22.39
N ASP A 267 11.47 -21.38 -22.38
CA ASP A 267 10.73 -21.81 -23.59
C ASP A 267 9.65 -20.79 -24.00
N GLU A 268 9.01 -20.12 -23.03
CA GLU A 268 8.05 -19.05 -23.31
C GLU A 268 8.75 -17.83 -23.93
N LEU A 269 9.92 -17.47 -23.39
CA LEU A 269 10.74 -16.37 -23.92
C LEU A 269 11.24 -16.65 -25.35
N LEU A 270 11.53 -17.90 -25.70
CA LEU A 270 11.95 -18.26 -27.07
C LEU A 270 10.88 -17.96 -28.13
N HIS A 271 9.60 -17.98 -27.74
CA HIS A 271 8.47 -17.72 -28.62
C HIS A 271 7.90 -16.30 -28.46
N HIS A 272 8.41 -15.52 -27.50
CA HIS A 272 7.94 -14.16 -27.28
C HIS A 272 8.57 -13.18 -28.29
N PRO A 273 7.80 -12.26 -28.91
CA PRO A 273 8.34 -11.29 -29.87
C PRO A 273 9.53 -10.46 -29.34
N GLN A 274 9.57 -10.24 -28.03
CA GLN A 274 10.62 -9.51 -27.32
C GLN A 274 11.45 -10.40 -26.37
N GLY A 275 11.57 -11.70 -26.69
CA GLY A 275 12.22 -12.70 -25.84
C GLY A 275 13.64 -12.36 -25.41
N ALA A 276 14.45 -11.80 -26.33
CA ALA A 276 15.83 -11.42 -26.03
C ALA A 276 15.93 -10.33 -24.96
N PHE A 277 15.11 -9.28 -25.07
CA PHE A 277 15.04 -8.20 -24.08
C PHE A 277 14.56 -8.73 -22.73
N LEU A 278 13.46 -9.48 -22.71
CA LEU A 278 12.88 -10.03 -21.48
C LEU A 278 13.81 -11.04 -20.79
N LYS A 279 14.61 -11.80 -21.55
CA LYS A 279 15.68 -12.63 -21.00
C LYS A 279 16.74 -11.78 -20.31
N GLY A 280 17.18 -10.69 -20.92
CA GLY A 280 18.11 -9.74 -20.31
C GLY A 280 17.56 -9.13 -19.02
N LEU A 281 16.29 -8.70 -19.03
CA LEU A 281 15.62 -8.17 -17.84
C LEU A 281 15.56 -9.22 -16.71
N ARG A 282 15.17 -10.46 -17.02
CA ARG A 282 15.16 -11.57 -16.07
C ARG A 282 16.54 -11.80 -15.46
N ASP A 283 17.58 -11.80 -16.28
CA ASP A 283 18.93 -12.11 -15.85
C ASP A 283 19.49 -10.97 -14.97
N ALA A 284 19.20 -9.70 -15.32
CA ALA A 284 19.57 -8.52 -14.53
C ALA A 284 18.82 -8.44 -13.19
N CYS A 285 17.54 -8.78 -13.18
CA CYS A 285 16.67 -8.71 -12.00
C CYS A 285 16.50 -10.06 -11.30
N ARG A 286 17.38 -11.04 -11.53
CA ARG A 286 17.22 -12.42 -11.04
C ARG A 286 17.02 -12.51 -9.52
N ARG A 287 17.62 -11.61 -8.76
CA ARG A 287 17.52 -11.56 -7.29
C ARG A 287 16.19 -10.98 -6.77
N LEU A 288 15.36 -10.43 -7.66
CA LEU A 288 14.04 -9.86 -7.34
C LEU A 288 12.88 -10.82 -7.65
N ILE A 289 13.18 -11.98 -8.24
CA ILE A 289 12.17 -12.99 -8.59
C ILE A 289 11.60 -13.59 -7.30
N ILE A 290 10.27 -13.54 -7.18
CA ILE A 290 9.56 -14.08 -6.03
C ILE A 290 9.34 -15.59 -6.18
N ASP A 291 9.12 -16.26 -5.06
CA ASP A 291 8.63 -17.64 -5.03
C ASP A 291 7.64 -17.84 -3.89
N GLY A 292 6.85 -18.91 -3.94
CA GLY A 292 5.78 -19.16 -3.00
C GLY A 292 4.44 -18.52 -3.39
N PRO A 293 3.39 -18.76 -2.59
CA PRO A 293 2.02 -18.41 -2.96
C PRO A 293 1.80 -16.93 -2.71
N ASN A 294 1.48 -16.13 -3.73
CA ASN A 294 1.32 -14.68 -3.58
C ASN A 294 0.22 -14.13 -4.49
N CYS A 295 -0.71 -13.37 -3.89
CA CYS A 295 -1.55 -12.40 -4.58
C CYS A 295 -1.16 -11.02 -4.05
N VAL A 296 -0.80 -10.10 -4.95
CA VAL A 296 -0.36 -8.75 -4.59
C VAL A 296 -1.32 -7.74 -5.20
N MET A 297 -1.82 -6.83 -4.37
CA MET A 297 -2.56 -5.65 -4.81
C MET A 297 -1.77 -4.40 -4.46
N GLY A 298 -1.75 -3.41 -5.34
CA GLY A 298 -1.01 -2.18 -5.10
C GLY A 298 -1.59 -0.95 -5.78
N THR A 299 -1.08 0.21 -5.38
CA THR A 299 -1.43 1.51 -5.96
C THR A 299 -0.20 2.40 -6.13
N LEU A 300 -0.21 3.20 -7.19
CA LEU A 300 0.83 4.17 -7.54
C LEU A 300 0.41 5.60 -7.15
N PRO A 301 1.35 6.58 -7.18
CA PRO A 301 1.06 7.97 -6.84
C PRO A 301 -0.08 8.59 -7.66
N ASP A 302 -0.20 8.21 -8.93
CA ASP A 302 -1.21 8.68 -9.87
C ASP A 302 -2.59 8.04 -9.66
N GLU A 303 -2.78 7.25 -8.61
CA GLU A 303 -3.99 6.47 -8.32
C GLU A 303 -4.21 5.23 -9.22
N THR A 304 -3.26 4.90 -10.09
CA THR A 304 -3.28 3.60 -10.80
C THR A 304 -3.27 2.47 -9.78
N THR A 305 -4.12 1.47 -9.99
CA THR A 305 -4.25 0.29 -9.13
C THR A 305 -3.84 -0.95 -9.90
N ILE A 306 -3.16 -1.89 -9.24
CA ILE A 306 -2.75 -3.17 -9.83
C ILE A 306 -3.14 -4.37 -9.00
N MET A 307 -3.32 -5.51 -9.66
CA MET A 307 -3.38 -6.83 -9.04
C MET A 307 -2.62 -7.86 -9.88
N VAL A 308 -1.73 -8.60 -9.22
CA VAL A 308 -0.87 -9.62 -9.85
C VAL A 308 -0.83 -10.90 -9.02
N MET A 309 -0.66 -12.03 -9.71
CA MET A 309 -0.57 -13.36 -9.11
C MET A 309 0.85 -13.91 -9.15
N ASP A 310 1.20 -14.85 -8.28
CA ASP A 310 2.40 -15.66 -8.40
C ASP A 310 2.36 -16.59 -9.63
N THR A 311 3.50 -17.16 -10.00
CA THR A 311 3.66 -18.02 -11.19
C THR A 311 2.76 -19.27 -11.16
N LYS A 312 2.34 -19.73 -9.99
CA LYS A 312 1.50 -20.92 -9.80
C LYS A 312 0.04 -20.57 -9.48
N LYS A 313 -0.31 -19.27 -9.33
CA LYS A 313 -1.65 -18.78 -8.92
C LYS A 313 -2.18 -19.54 -7.70
N MET A 314 -1.42 -19.54 -6.61
CA MET A 314 -1.76 -20.34 -5.41
C MET A 314 -2.70 -19.62 -4.44
N ARG A 315 -3.07 -18.38 -4.74
CA ARG A 315 -3.99 -17.56 -3.95
C ARG A 315 -5.16 -17.11 -4.81
N PRO A 316 -6.37 -16.98 -4.26
CA PRO A 316 -7.51 -16.46 -5.00
C PRO A 316 -7.46 -14.92 -5.03
N ALA A 317 -7.97 -14.34 -6.12
CA ALA A 317 -8.22 -12.92 -6.25
C ALA A 317 -9.25 -12.68 -7.36
N THR A 318 -10.12 -11.70 -7.17
CA THR A 318 -11.17 -11.32 -8.13
C THR A 318 -11.22 -9.80 -8.24
N ILE A 319 -11.38 -9.29 -9.46
CA ILE A 319 -11.82 -7.91 -9.71
C ILE A 319 -13.26 -7.93 -10.24
N GLY A 320 -14.07 -7.00 -9.78
CA GLY A 320 -15.42 -6.75 -10.28
C GLY A 320 -15.83 -5.31 -10.03
N GLY A 321 -16.74 -4.78 -10.83
CA GLY A 321 -17.20 -3.40 -10.67
C GLY A 321 -17.97 -2.88 -11.87
N LYS A 322 -17.93 -1.56 -12.04
CA LYS A 322 -18.61 -0.81 -13.11
C LYS A 322 -17.80 0.46 -13.42
N PRO A 323 -17.98 1.10 -14.59
CA PRO A 323 -17.28 2.34 -14.90
C PRO A 323 -17.36 3.37 -13.77
N GLY A 324 -16.19 3.83 -13.32
CA GLY A 324 -16.01 4.76 -12.21
C GLY A 324 -15.82 4.12 -10.83
N GLU A 325 -15.98 2.80 -10.67
CA GLU A 325 -15.88 2.11 -9.37
C GLU A 325 -15.51 0.63 -9.52
N TRP A 326 -14.36 0.23 -8.97
CA TRP A 326 -13.83 -1.14 -9.05
C TRP A 326 -13.42 -1.69 -7.69
N ALA A 327 -13.68 -2.97 -7.48
CA ALA A 327 -13.35 -3.71 -6.27
C ALA A 327 -12.44 -4.88 -6.61
N LEU A 328 -11.35 -5.02 -5.86
CA LEU A 328 -10.40 -6.13 -5.93
C LEU A 328 -10.39 -6.82 -4.57
N ALA A 329 -10.67 -8.12 -4.53
CA ALA A 329 -10.74 -8.84 -3.27
C ALA A 329 -10.17 -10.26 -3.40
N SER A 330 -9.73 -10.82 -2.28
CA SER A 330 -9.32 -12.22 -2.21
C SER A 330 -10.48 -13.18 -2.52
N GLU A 331 -11.71 -12.81 -2.19
CA GLU A 331 -12.91 -13.62 -2.42
C GLU A 331 -14.04 -12.81 -3.05
N ILE A 332 -14.93 -13.50 -3.78
CA ILE A 332 -16.07 -12.89 -4.48
C ILE A 332 -17.04 -12.22 -3.49
N CYS A 333 -17.22 -12.78 -2.27
CA CYS A 333 -18.03 -12.15 -1.24
C CYS A 333 -17.50 -10.77 -0.81
N GLY A 334 -16.19 -10.54 -0.87
CA GLY A 334 -15.59 -9.23 -0.64
C GLY A 334 -15.92 -8.24 -1.76
N VAL A 335 -15.96 -8.70 -3.02
CA VAL A 335 -16.40 -7.88 -4.16
C VAL A 335 -17.91 -7.56 -4.03
N ASP A 336 -18.71 -8.54 -3.64
CA ASP A 336 -20.15 -8.38 -3.35
C ASP A 336 -20.42 -7.35 -2.26
N ALA A 337 -19.63 -7.35 -1.19
CA ALA A 337 -19.75 -6.37 -0.12
C ALA A 337 -19.38 -4.95 -0.57
N MET A 338 -18.37 -4.79 -1.43
CA MET A 338 -17.89 -3.47 -1.86
C MET A 338 -18.74 -2.84 -2.97
N ILE A 339 -19.23 -3.65 -3.92
CA ILE A 339 -20.01 -3.23 -5.09
C ILE A 339 -21.09 -4.28 -5.38
N PRO A 340 -22.19 -4.29 -4.59
CA PRO A 340 -23.24 -5.31 -4.70
C PRO A 340 -24.07 -5.21 -5.98
N ASP A 341 -24.10 -4.04 -6.61
CA ASP A 341 -24.94 -3.73 -7.79
C ASP A 341 -24.22 -3.86 -9.13
N ARG A 342 -23.00 -4.44 -9.15
CA ARG A 342 -22.26 -4.73 -10.38
C ARG A 342 -22.85 -5.89 -11.18
N ASP A 343 -22.46 -6.00 -12.45
CA ASP A 343 -22.69 -7.20 -13.24
C ASP A 343 -21.67 -8.28 -12.87
N LYS A 344 -22.10 -9.25 -12.05
CA LYS A 344 -21.25 -10.37 -11.59
C LYS A 344 -20.76 -11.26 -12.72
N SER A 345 -21.39 -11.25 -13.90
CA SER A 345 -20.94 -12.04 -15.05
C SER A 345 -19.66 -11.48 -15.67
N LEU A 346 -19.30 -10.24 -15.35
CA LEU A 346 -18.09 -9.55 -15.81
C LEU A 346 -16.94 -9.59 -14.78
N ASP A 347 -17.14 -10.26 -13.64
CA ASP A 347 -16.09 -10.48 -12.66
C ASP A 347 -14.94 -11.29 -13.27
N PHE A 348 -13.70 -10.89 -12.97
CA PHE A 348 -12.52 -11.50 -13.55
C PHE A 348 -11.54 -11.98 -12.48
N GLN A 349 -11.01 -13.18 -12.66
CA GLN A 349 -9.98 -13.76 -11.82
C GLN A 349 -8.67 -13.90 -12.61
N PRO A 350 -7.65 -13.07 -12.34
CA PRO A 350 -6.41 -13.10 -13.11
C PRO A 350 -5.71 -14.46 -13.04
N MET A 351 -5.05 -14.84 -14.12
CA MET A 351 -4.14 -15.99 -14.20
C MET A 351 -2.69 -15.57 -13.91
N ARG A 352 -1.76 -16.54 -13.92
CA ARG A 352 -0.36 -16.32 -13.53
C ARG A 352 0.35 -15.29 -14.40
N GLU A 353 -0.07 -15.09 -15.63
CA GLU A 353 0.51 -14.21 -16.64
C GLU A 353 -0.17 -12.83 -16.68
N ASN A 354 -1.29 -12.69 -15.98
CA ASN A 354 -2.12 -11.49 -16.03
C ASN A 354 -1.65 -10.46 -15.00
N THR A 355 -1.70 -9.20 -15.41
CA THR A 355 -1.71 -8.02 -14.54
C THR A 355 -3.02 -7.30 -14.79
N VAL A 356 -3.85 -7.17 -13.75
CA VAL A 356 -5.02 -6.30 -13.79
C VAL A 356 -4.57 -4.89 -13.46
N ILE A 357 -4.96 -3.91 -14.27
CA ILE A 357 -4.62 -2.50 -14.09
C ILE A 357 -5.92 -1.69 -14.14
N VAL A 358 -6.21 -0.93 -13.08
CA VAL A 358 -7.26 0.09 -13.09
C VAL A 358 -6.55 1.45 -13.21
N PRO A 359 -6.67 2.15 -14.36
CA PRO A 359 -6.09 3.48 -14.57
C PRO A 359 -6.77 4.54 -13.68
N PRO A 360 -6.17 5.74 -13.58
CA PRO A 360 -6.67 6.80 -12.70
C PRO A 360 -8.08 7.29 -13.01
N ASP A 361 -8.53 7.21 -14.27
CA ASP A 361 -9.89 7.62 -14.66
C ASP A 361 -10.99 6.64 -14.21
N ARG A 362 -10.60 5.41 -13.87
CA ARG A 362 -11.44 4.29 -13.41
C ARG A 362 -12.58 3.94 -14.38
N GLN A 363 -12.52 4.32 -15.65
CA GLN A 363 -13.59 4.05 -16.61
C GLN A 363 -13.68 2.57 -16.96
N GLU A 364 -12.53 1.91 -17.07
CA GLU A 364 -12.40 0.49 -17.32
C GLU A 364 -11.19 -0.05 -16.57
N TYR A 365 -11.12 -1.37 -16.37
CA TYR A 365 -9.85 -2.01 -16.03
C TYR A 365 -9.29 -2.68 -17.29
N THR A 366 -7.97 -2.77 -17.37
CA THR A 366 -7.27 -3.50 -18.42
C THR A 366 -6.65 -4.77 -17.87
N ILE A 367 -6.57 -5.79 -18.71
CA ILE A 367 -5.83 -7.02 -18.43
C ILE A 367 -4.63 -7.00 -19.38
N TRP A 368 -3.43 -6.85 -18.81
CA TRP A 368 -2.20 -6.99 -19.56
C TRP A 368 -1.61 -8.38 -19.32
N SER A 369 -1.31 -9.10 -20.39
CA SER A 369 -0.65 -10.39 -20.35
C SER A 369 0.86 -10.23 -20.54
N GLN A 370 1.66 -11.05 -19.84
CA GLN A 370 3.10 -11.16 -20.10
C GLN A 370 3.45 -11.61 -21.53
N PHE A 371 2.47 -12.08 -22.31
CA PHE A 371 2.63 -12.40 -23.73
C PHE A 371 2.26 -11.24 -24.68
N ASP A 372 1.66 -10.17 -24.14
CA ASP A 372 1.44 -8.95 -24.91
C ASP A 372 2.78 -8.24 -25.16
N GLN A 373 2.81 -7.39 -26.19
CA GLN A 373 4.01 -6.60 -26.43
C GLN A 373 4.30 -5.69 -25.22
N PHE A 374 5.49 -5.89 -24.67
CA PHE A 374 6.04 -5.06 -23.62
C PHE A 374 6.26 -3.65 -24.17
N PRO A 375 5.72 -2.59 -23.53
CA PRO A 375 5.95 -1.22 -23.96
C PRO A 375 7.45 -0.91 -23.88
N GLN A 376 8.12 -0.79 -25.03
CA GLN A 376 9.47 -0.26 -25.04
C GLN A 376 9.34 1.25 -24.92
N HIS A 377 9.85 1.82 -23.83
CA HIS A 377 10.16 3.25 -23.87
C HIS A 377 11.14 3.44 -25.03
N GLN A 378 10.75 4.23 -26.02
CA GLN A 378 11.75 4.87 -26.89
C GLN A 378 12.65 5.64 -25.93
N ALA A 379 13.89 5.18 -25.77
CA ALA A 379 14.90 5.95 -25.06
C ALA A 379 14.95 7.33 -25.73
N ALA A 380 14.60 8.37 -24.97
CA ALA A 380 14.76 9.76 -25.37
C ALA A 380 16.21 10.17 -25.22
#